data_AF-A0A7S1DPR7-F1
#
_entry.id   AF-A0A7S1DPR7-F1
#
_cell.length_a   1.000
_cell.length_b   1.000
_cell.length_c   1.000
_cell.angle_alpha   90.00
_cell.angle_beta   90.00
_cell.angle_gamma   90.00
#
_symmetry.space_group_name_H-M   'P 1'
#
loop_
_entity.id
_entity.type
_entity.pdbx_description
1 polymer ?
#
loop_
_entity_poly.entity_id
_entity_poly.type
_entity_poly.pdbx_seq_one_letter_code
_entity_poly.pdbx_strand_id
1 'polypeptide(L)'
;EKGGGFTLVRFGSVLWDLEGYHTSQHIYPVGYTGKRHFAGESPKKTATYWFQIRYGGAKRPGIEGGGPVFVVQEHGAGTEFTGDSPDAAWESLAGALAAAGAPVVGEIDGHALFGLTCKAVVDGISKLPNVGECTLYSIGRRARLGSAAGFGRPPSDVNAKSREEQQAERGDLLLRQRDEERRRKKEEQEREKQERMQKRLDDREEAARVREEQRLEAQRKREEDKEVQRLERERRTTEILRSKEGRRTK
;
A
#
# COMPACT_ATOMS: atom_id res chain seq x y z
N GLU A 1 -6.80 -16.53 -17.04
CA GLU A 1 -7.13 -16.88 -15.64
C GLU A 1 -5.89 -17.46 -14.98
N LYS A 2 -5.15 -16.68 -14.19
CA LYS A 2 -4.03 -17.17 -13.37
C LYS A 2 -4.30 -16.79 -11.91
N GLY A 3 -5.26 -17.48 -11.31
CA GLY A 3 -5.48 -17.44 -9.87
C GLY A 3 -5.63 -18.87 -9.40
N GLY A 4 -4.66 -19.39 -8.64
CA GLY A 4 -4.78 -20.70 -8.02
C GLY A 4 -6.10 -20.84 -7.30
N GLY A 5 -6.78 -21.98 -7.42
CA GLY A 5 -8.13 -22.18 -6.91
C GLY A 5 -8.27 -21.82 -5.42
N PHE A 6 -9.41 -21.26 -5.04
CA PHE A 6 -9.78 -21.05 -3.64
C PHE A 6 -10.94 -21.96 -3.26
N THR A 7 -11.08 -22.22 -1.97
CA THR A 7 -12.21 -22.96 -1.39
C THR A 7 -12.95 -22.02 -0.45
N LEU A 8 -14.21 -21.74 -0.77
CA LEU A 8 -15.09 -21.06 0.17
C LEU A 8 -15.51 -22.04 1.27
N VAL A 9 -15.44 -21.60 2.52
CA VAL A 9 -15.83 -22.40 3.69
C VAL A 9 -17.16 -21.93 4.25
N ARG A 10 -17.38 -20.61 4.33
CA ARG A 10 -18.60 -20.01 4.89
C ARG A 10 -18.90 -18.67 4.24
N PHE A 11 -20.18 -18.40 3.94
CA PHE A 11 -20.61 -17.11 3.39
C PHE A 11 -20.69 -16.01 4.43
N GLY A 12 -21.11 -16.29 5.67
CA GLY A 12 -21.30 -15.28 6.70
C GLY A 12 -22.69 -14.64 6.69
N SER A 13 -22.81 -13.48 7.32
CA SER A 13 -24.06 -12.73 7.51
C SER A 13 -23.94 -11.32 6.96
N VAL A 14 -24.98 -10.84 6.27
CA VAL A 14 -25.01 -9.50 5.69
C VAL A 14 -25.46 -8.47 6.73
N LEU A 15 -24.65 -7.44 6.92
CA LEU A 15 -25.00 -6.24 7.69
C LEU A 15 -25.46 -5.16 6.71
N TRP A 16 -26.77 -5.09 6.50
CA TRP A 16 -27.39 -4.20 5.52
C TRP A 16 -27.60 -2.78 6.07
N ASP A 17 -27.70 -2.66 7.39
CA ASP A 17 -27.90 -1.42 8.14
C ASP A 17 -26.61 -0.59 8.29
N LEU A 18 -25.46 -1.15 7.92
CA LEU A 18 -24.16 -0.51 7.95
C LEU A 18 -23.60 -0.33 6.53
N GLU A 19 -23.60 0.92 6.06
CA GLU A 19 -23.15 1.28 4.71
C GLU A 19 -21.73 0.82 4.38
N GLY A 20 -20.81 0.82 5.36
CA GLY A 20 -19.43 0.38 5.13
C GLY A 20 -19.26 -1.11 4.80
N TYR A 21 -20.31 -1.93 4.94
CA TYR A 21 -20.27 -3.38 4.65
C TYR A 21 -20.76 -3.74 3.25
N HIS A 22 -21.13 -2.75 2.43
CA HIS A 22 -21.51 -2.98 1.05
C HIS A 22 -21.21 -1.76 0.18
N THR A 23 -20.80 -2.00 -1.06
CA THR A 23 -20.58 -0.98 -2.09
C THR A 23 -21.54 -1.20 -3.24
N SER A 24 -21.46 -0.36 -4.27
CA SER A 24 -22.23 -0.57 -5.51
C SER A 24 -21.93 -1.88 -6.22
N GLN A 25 -20.78 -2.50 -5.95
CA GLN A 25 -20.29 -3.69 -6.65
C GLN A 25 -20.15 -4.93 -5.76
N HIS A 26 -19.99 -4.77 -4.45
CA HIS A 26 -19.67 -5.88 -3.55
C HIS A 26 -20.45 -5.78 -2.24
N ILE A 27 -20.81 -6.93 -1.67
CA ILE A 27 -21.26 -7.06 -0.28
C ILE A 27 -20.16 -7.79 0.47
N TYR A 28 -19.90 -7.39 1.72
CA TYR A 28 -18.88 -7.96 2.59
C TYR A 28 -19.54 -8.62 3.81
N PRO A 29 -19.98 -9.89 3.71
CA PRO A 29 -20.67 -10.53 4.82
C PRO A 29 -19.71 -10.82 5.98
N VAL A 30 -20.12 -10.49 7.19
CA VAL A 30 -19.36 -10.79 8.41
C VAL A 30 -19.35 -12.30 8.66
N GLY A 31 -18.17 -12.85 8.93
CA GLY A 31 -17.96 -14.28 9.08
C GLY A 31 -17.76 -15.02 7.76
N TYR A 32 -17.70 -14.31 6.62
CA TYR A 32 -17.20 -14.88 5.37
C TYR A 32 -15.82 -15.49 5.61
N THR A 33 -15.60 -16.71 5.13
CA THR A 33 -14.35 -17.43 5.36
C THR A 33 -14.04 -18.34 4.18
N GLY A 34 -12.79 -18.33 3.74
CA GLY A 34 -12.29 -19.25 2.73
C GLY A 34 -10.80 -19.53 2.93
N LYS A 35 -10.27 -20.38 2.06
CA LYS A 35 -8.85 -20.71 2.02
C LYS A 35 -8.34 -20.75 0.59
N ARG A 36 -7.07 -20.40 0.40
CA ARG A 36 -6.38 -20.45 -0.88
C ARG A 36 -4.98 -21.01 -0.68
N HIS A 37 -4.49 -21.75 -1.68
CA HIS A 37 -3.09 -22.13 -1.75
C HIS A 37 -2.31 -21.04 -2.48
N PHE A 38 -1.29 -20.49 -1.82
CA PHE A 38 -0.46 -19.42 -2.34
C PHE A 38 1.02 -19.71 -2.10
N ALA A 39 1.92 -18.90 -2.65
CA ALA A 39 3.34 -19.00 -2.33
C ALA A 39 3.54 -18.78 -0.82
N GLY A 40 4.24 -19.70 -0.16
CA GLY A 40 4.66 -19.54 1.24
C GLY A 40 5.98 -18.79 1.35
N GLU A 41 6.49 -18.67 2.58
CA GLU A 41 7.75 -17.95 2.89
C GLU A 41 8.97 -18.48 2.12
N SER A 42 8.95 -19.75 1.71
CA SER A 42 9.98 -20.31 0.84
C SER A 42 9.47 -20.39 -0.61
N PRO A 43 10.26 -19.95 -1.62
CA PRO A 43 9.85 -19.95 -3.04
C PRO A 43 9.42 -21.32 -3.60
N LYS A 44 9.78 -22.42 -2.91
CA LYS A 44 9.47 -23.81 -3.30
C LYS A 44 8.32 -24.43 -2.50
N LYS A 45 7.71 -23.71 -1.56
CA LYS A 45 6.64 -24.23 -0.71
C LYS A 45 5.35 -23.47 -0.98
N THR A 46 4.27 -24.21 -1.22
CA THR A 46 2.92 -23.67 -1.19
C THR A 46 2.43 -23.70 0.26
N ALA A 47 1.82 -22.59 0.68
CA ALA A 47 1.17 -22.48 1.98
C ALA A 47 -0.33 -22.31 1.80
N THR A 48 -1.09 -22.71 2.82
CA THR A 48 -2.54 -22.53 2.83
C THR A 48 -2.85 -21.27 3.63
N TYR A 49 -3.42 -20.27 2.98
CA TYR A 49 -3.86 -19.04 3.63
C TYR A 49 -5.37 -19.09 3.85
N TRP A 50 -5.78 -18.85 5.07
CA TRP A 50 -7.16 -18.60 5.46
C TRP A 50 -7.44 -17.11 5.33
N PHE A 51 -8.58 -16.77 4.75
CA PHE A 51 -9.04 -15.40 4.68
C PHE A 51 -10.46 -15.30 5.24
N GLN A 52 -10.74 -14.18 5.89
CA GLN A 52 -12.01 -13.96 6.57
C GLN A 52 -12.39 -12.48 6.59
N ILE A 53 -13.69 -12.22 6.65
CA ILE A 53 -14.24 -10.87 6.84
C ILE A 53 -14.80 -10.82 8.26
N ARG A 54 -14.22 -9.98 9.11
CA ARG A 54 -14.64 -9.77 10.51
C ARG A 54 -15.41 -8.46 10.65
N TYR A 55 -16.21 -8.37 11.69
CA TYR A 55 -16.86 -7.13 12.08
C TYR A 55 -15.80 -6.15 12.62
N GLY A 56 -15.67 -4.99 11.98
CA GLY A 56 -14.73 -3.93 12.38
C GLY A 56 -15.34 -2.80 13.19
N GLY A 57 -16.56 -2.97 13.69
CA GLY A 57 -17.28 -1.95 14.46
C GLY A 57 -18.25 -1.12 13.62
N ALA A 58 -19.01 -0.27 14.32
CA ALA A 58 -19.86 0.76 13.76
C ALA A 58 -19.25 2.12 14.14
N LYS A 59 -18.71 2.84 13.14
CA LYS A 59 -18.05 4.16 13.20
C LYS A 59 -16.64 4.16 13.81
N ARG A 60 -15.66 4.68 13.05
CA ARG A 60 -14.37 5.15 13.58
C ARG A 60 -14.36 6.69 13.59
N PRO A 61 -13.72 7.37 14.55
CA PRO A 61 -13.54 8.81 14.47
C PRO A 61 -12.82 9.19 13.17
N GLY A 62 -13.45 10.03 12.34
CA GLY A 62 -12.90 10.47 11.05
C GLY A 62 -13.34 9.67 9.82
N ILE A 63 -14.09 8.57 9.98
CA ILE A 63 -14.73 7.84 8.89
C ILE A 63 -16.23 7.74 9.22
N GLU A 64 -17.07 8.40 8.43
CA GLU A 64 -18.51 8.21 8.52
C GLU A 64 -18.83 6.76 8.10
N GLY A 65 -19.23 5.93 9.07
CA GLY A 65 -19.50 4.50 8.88
C GLY A 65 -18.34 3.61 9.36
N GLY A 66 -18.66 2.57 10.15
CA GLY A 66 -17.70 1.50 10.42
C GLY A 66 -17.61 0.56 9.23
N GLY A 67 -16.57 -0.27 9.15
CA GLY A 67 -16.36 -1.14 7.99
C GLY A 67 -15.85 -2.52 8.37
N PRO A 68 -15.90 -3.48 7.44
CA PRO A 68 -15.34 -4.81 7.62
C PRO A 68 -13.84 -4.75 7.88
N VAL A 69 -13.33 -5.73 8.65
CA VAL A 69 -11.89 -5.99 8.75
C VAL A 69 -11.59 -7.25 7.96
N PHE A 70 -10.73 -7.11 6.96
CA PHE A 70 -10.26 -8.20 6.14
C PHE A 70 -9.03 -8.80 6.80
N VAL A 71 -9.04 -10.11 7.02
CA VAL A 71 -7.93 -10.81 7.67
C VAL A 71 -7.48 -11.95 6.80
N VAL A 72 -6.17 -12.07 6.63
CA VAL A 72 -5.48 -13.17 5.96
C VAL A 72 -4.48 -13.77 6.95
N GLN A 73 -4.44 -15.10 7.06
CA GLN A 73 -3.59 -15.81 7.99
C GLN A 73 -3.07 -17.08 7.36
N GLU A 74 -1.79 -17.38 7.51
CA GLU A 74 -1.24 -18.67 7.12
C GLU A 74 -1.70 -19.78 8.08
N HIS A 75 -2.13 -20.91 7.55
CA HIS A 75 -2.58 -22.03 8.34
C HIS A 75 -1.46 -22.58 9.24
N GLY A 76 -1.66 -22.52 10.55
CA GLY A 76 -0.66 -22.95 11.53
C GLY A 76 0.32 -21.86 11.95
N ALA A 77 0.30 -20.68 11.31
CA ALA A 77 1.05 -19.51 11.77
C ALA A 77 0.23 -18.67 12.75
N GLY A 78 0.90 -18.03 13.70
CA GLY A 78 0.26 -17.11 14.66
C GLY A 78 0.03 -15.70 14.13
N THR A 79 0.62 -15.36 12.98
CA THR A 79 0.59 -13.99 12.43
C THR A 79 -0.64 -13.78 11.56
N GLU A 80 -1.44 -12.77 11.90
CA GLU A 80 -2.57 -12.31 11.10
C GLU A 80 -2.20 -11.02 10.34
N PHE A 81 -2.56 -10.96 9.06
CA PHE A 81 -2.44 -9.78 8.22
C PHE A 81 -3.83 -9.16 8.07
N THR A 82 -3.99 -7.91 8.51
CA THR A 82 -5.29 -7.26 8.58
C THR A 82 -5.33 -5.98 7.74
N GLY A 83 -6.45 -5.73 7.08
CA GLY A 83 -6.71 -4.51 6.33
C GLY A 83 -8.15 -4.03 6.46
N ASP A 84 -8.40 -2.77 6.14
CA ASP A 84 -9.73 -2.18 6.00
C ASP A 84 -10.30 -2.35 4.57
N SER A 85 -9.49 -2.86 3.65
CA SER A 85 -9.90 -3.34 2.32
C SER A 85 -9.35 -4.75 2.06
N PRO A 86 -9.91 -5.50 1.09
CA PRO A 86 -9.34 -6.77 0.65
C PRO A 86 -7.88 -6.62 0.19
N ASP A 87 -7.58 -5.55 -0.55
CA ASP A 87 -6.25 -5.27 -1.10
C ASP A 87 -5.25 -5.05 0.03
N ALA A 88 -5.58 -4.19 1.01
CA ALA A 88 -4.69 -3.87 2.13
C ALA A 88 -4.27 -5.11 2.93
N ALA A 89 -5.18 -6.08 3.13
CA ALA A 89 -4.87 -7.31 3.84
C ALA A 89 -3.89 -8.21 3.05
N TRP A 90 -4.06 -8.31 1.72
CA TRP A 90 -3.16 -9.09 0.87
C TRP A 90 -1.82 -8.38 0.60
N GLU A 91 -1.82 -7.05 0.50
CA GLU A 91 -0.62 -6.23 0.42
C GLU A 91 0.23 -6.34 1.68
N SER A 92 -0.39 -6.38 2.86
CA SER A 92 0.30 -6.61 4.13
C SER A 92 1.00 -7.97 4.17
N LEU A 93 0.31 -9.04 3.73
CA LEU A 93 0.92 -10.37 3.57
C LEU A 93 2.06 -10.34 2.54
N ALA A 94 1.84 -9.72 1.38
CA ALA A 94 2.84 -9.63 0.33
C ALA A 94 4.10 -8.87 0.79
N GLY A 95 3.94 -7.78 1.53
CA GLY A 95 5.06 -7.05 2.13
C GLY A 95 5.88 -7.92 3.08
N ALA A 96 5.21 -8.74 3.90
CA ALA A 96 5.89 -9.69 4.80
C ALA A 96 6.63 -10.80 4.03
N LEU A 97 6.00 -11.36 3.00
CA LEU A 97 6.64 -12.35 2.12
C LEU A 97 7.86 -11.76 1.39
N ALA A 98 7.75 -10.54 0.87
CA ALA A 98 8.85 -9.85 0.22
C ALA A 98 10.01 -9.58 1.20
N ALA A 99 9.71 -9.16 2.44
CA ALA A 99 10.72 -8.98 3.48
C ALA A 99 11.40 -10.30 3.88
N ALA A 100 10.69 -11.43 3.80
CA ALA A 100 11.24 -12.78 3.99
C ALA A 100 12.02 -13.30 2.75
N GLY A 101 12.09 -12.54 1.66
CA GLY A 101 12.79 -12.91 0.43
C GLY A 101 11.99 -13.82 -0.50
N ALA A 102 10.68 -13.99 -0.27
CA ALA A 102 9.80 -14.68 -1.21
C ALA A 102 9.44 -13.76 -2.40
N PRO A 103 9.44 -14.28 -3.64
CA PRO A 103 9.08 -13.50 -4.81
C PRO A 103 7.57 -13.22 -4.81
N VAL A 104 7.19 -11.95 -4.60
CA VAL A 104 5.84 -11.46 -4.85
C VAL A 104 5.80 -10.93 -6.28
N VAL A 105 5.03 -11.57 -7.15
CA VAL A 105 4.95 -11.18 -8.57
C VAL A 105 3.53 -10.76 -8.91
N GLY A 106 3.39 -9.50 -9.35
CA GLY A 106 2.17 -8.97 -9.94
C GLY A 106 1.41 -7.97 -9.08
N GLU A 107 0.42 -7.35 -9.70
CA GLU A 107 -0.57 -6.50 -9.04
C GLU A 107 -1.53 -7.37 -8.21
N ILE A 108 -1.82 -6.93 -6.98
CA ILE A 108 -2.69 -7.63 -6.03
C ILE A 108 -4.12 -7.16 -6.26
N ASP A 109 -5.00 -8.07 -6.69
CA ASP A 109 -6.45 -7.88 -6.68
C ASP A 109 -7.02 -8.65 -5.49
N GLY A 110 -7.17 -7.96 -4.37
CA GLY A 110 -7.65 -8.50 -3.11
C GLY A 110 -9.08 -9.02 -3.22
N HIS A 111 -9.99 -8.35 -3.94
CA HIS A 111 -11.35 -8.85 -4.15
C HIS A 111 -11.34 -10.20 -4.86
N ALA A 112 -10.52 -10.36 -5.91
CA ALA A 112 -10.35 -11.63 -6.60
C ALA A 112 -9.65 -12.69 -5.72
N LEU A 113 -8.69 -12.30 -4.89
CA LEU A 113 -7.99 -13.21 -3.97
C LEU A 113 -8.91 -13.73 -2.85
N PHE A 114 -9.78 -12.87 -2.30
CA PHE A 114 -10.88 -13.26 -1.40
C PHE A 114 -11.99 -14.05 -2.13
N GLY A 115 -12.00 -14.06 -3.46
CA GLY A 115 -13.01 -14.76 -4.26
C GLY A 115 -14.34 -13.99 -4.38
N LEU A 116 -14.39 -12.73 -3.96
CA LEU A 116 -15.59 -11.90 -4.00
C LEU A 116 -16.02 -11.50 -5.42
N THR A 117 -15.11 -11.63 -6.40
CA THR A 117 -15.41 -11.44 -7.83
C THR A 117 -15.86 -12.75 -8.52
N CYS A 118 -15.75 -13.90 -7.84
CA CYS A 118 -16.16 -15.17 -8.41
C CYS A 118 -17.68 -15.22 -8.56
N LYS A 119 -18.18 -15.49 -9.77
CA LYS A 119 -19.62 -15.53 -10.04
C LYS A 119 -20.39 -16.46 -9.10
N ALA A 120 -19.86 -17.63 -8.80
CA ALA A 120 -20.52 -18.57 -7.90
C ALA A 120 -20.63 -18.03 -6.46
N VAL A 121 -19.61 -17.30 -6.00
CA VAL A 121 -19.62 -16.63 -4.69
C VAL A 121 -20.59 -15.46 -4.70
N VAL A 122 -20.57 -14.60 -5.72
CA VAL A 122 -21.52 -13.48 -5.87
C VAL A 122 -22.97 -13.99 -5.91
N ASP A 123 -23.23 -15.04 -6.69
CA ASP A 123 -24.55 -15.67 -6.78
C ASP A 123 -24.96 -16.34 -5.45
N GLY A 124 -24.00 -16.76 -4.63
CA GLY A 124 -24.25 -17.30 -3.29
C GLY A 124 -24.53 -16.19 -2.26
N ILE A 125 -23.72 -15.14 -2.26
CA ILE A 125 -23.91 -13.95 -1.41
C ILE A 125 -25.26 -13.33 -1.70
N SER A 126 -25.66 -13.21 -2.97
CA SER A 126 -26.94 -12.59 -3.34
C SER A 126 -28.19 -13.34 -2.86
N LYS A 127 -28.04 -14.60 -2.42
CA LYS A 127 -29.12 -15.40 -1.83
C LYS A 127 -29.16 -15.33 -0.30
N LEU A 128 -28.24 -14.61 0.33
CA LEU A 128 -28.24 -14.42 1.77
C LEU A 128 -29.42 -13.53 2.21
N PRO A 129 -29.90 -13.69 3.45
CA PRO A 129 -30.90 -12.79 4.01
C PRO A 129 -30.45 -11.33 3.97
N ASN A 130 -31.41 -10.42 3.79
CA ASN A 130 -31.26 -8.96 3.83
C ASN A 130 -30.37 -8.33 2.73
N VAL A 131 -29.93 -9.09 1.73
CA VAL A 131 -29.20 -8.53 0.57
C VAL A 131 -30.02 -7.47 -0.17
N GLY A 132 -31.35 -7.66 -0.25
CA GLY A 132 -32.25 -6.70 -0.87
C GLY A 132 -32.32 -5.34 -0.16
N GLU A 133 -31.91 -5.29 1.11
CA GLU A 133 -31.89 -4.07 1.93
C GLU A 133 -30.58 -3.29 1.79
N CYS A 134 -29.55 -3.85 1.11
CA CYS A 134 -28.30 -3.17 0.81
C CYS A 134 -28.52 -2.12 -0.29
N THR A 135 -28.93 -0.91 0.10
CA THR A 135 -29.38 0.17 -0.81
C THR A 135 -28.33 0.59 -1.85
N LEU A 136 -27.04 0.55 -1.48
CA LEU A 136 -25.96 0.89 -2.40
C LEU A 136 -25.68 -0.24 -3.40
N TYR A 137 -25.97 -1.49 -3.04
CA TYR A 137 -25.57 -2.65 -3.81
C TYR A 137 -26.46 -2.87 -5.03
N SER A 138 -25.86 -2.70 -6.21
CA SER A 138 -26.50 -3.04 -7.47
C SER A 138 -25.97 -4.38 -7.96
N ILE A 139 -26.75 -5.46 -7.78
CA ILE A 139 -26.49 -6.70 -8.53
C ILE A 139 -26.48 -6.27 -9.98
N GLY A 140 -25.34 -6.44 -10.64
CA GLY A 140 -25.19 -6.16 -12.06
C GLY A 140 -26.30 -6.86 -12.83
N ARG A 141 -27.40 -6.14 -13.07
CA ARG A 141 -28.32 -6.37 -14.17
C ARG A 141 -27.50 -6.07 -15.42
N ARG A 142 -26.55 -6.95 -15.76
CA ARG A 142 -26.27 -7.22 -17.16
C ARG A 142 -27.66 -7.52 -17.72
N ALA A 143 -28.18 -6.59 -18.52
CA ALA A 143 -29.36 -6.82 -19.31
C ALA A 143 -29.18 -8.19 -19.96
N ARG A 144 -29.88 -9.19 -19.43
CA ARG A 144 -30.10 -10.42 -20.17
C ARG A 144 -30.94 -9.96 -21.34
N LEU A 145 -30.31 -9.68 -22.48
CA LEU A 145 -30.98 -9.83 -23.75
C LEU A 145 -31.45 -11.28 -23.76
N GLY A 146 -32.70 -11.47 -23.32
CA GLY A 146 -33.34 -12.77 -23.34
C GLY A 146 -33.37 -13.21 -24.79
N SER A 147 -32.65 -14.28 -25.08
CA SER A 147 -33.08 -15.20 -26.12
C SER A 147 -34.36 -15.83 -25.61
N ALA A 148 -35.48 -15.20 -25.94
CA ALA A 148 -36.80 -15.78 -25.85
C ALA A 148 -37.46 -15.53 -27.20
N ALA A 149 -37.41 -16.58 -28.02
CA ALA A 149 -38.37 -16.75 -29.09
C ALA A 149 -39.79 -16.63 -28.49
N GLY A 150 -40.66 -15.86 -29.16
CA GLY A 150 -42.10 -16.02 -29.04
C GLY A 150 -42.88 -14.83 -28.48
N PHE A 151 -43.39 -14.04 -29.42
CA PHE A 151 -44.69 -13.34 -29.40
C PHE A 151 -44.94 -12.18 -28.42
N GLY A 152 -44.94 -10.98 -28.98
CA GLY A 152 -45.58 -9.78 -28.44
C GLY A 152 -45.15 -8.52 -29.20
N ARG A 153 -45.98 -8.05 -30.13
CA ARG A 153 -45.77 -6.80 -30.91
C ARG A 153 -45.62 -5.55 -30.01
N PRO A 154 -44.98 -4.48 -30.50
CA PRO A 154 -44.61 -3.31 -29.70
C PRO A 154 -45.73 -2.25 -29.67
N PRO A 155 -45.74 -1.36 -28.66
CA PRO A 155 -46.05 0.04 -28.89
C PRO A 155 -44.73 0.81 -29.11
N SER A 156 -44.70 1.44 -30.26
CA SER A 156 -43.75 2.42 -30.75
C SER A 156 -43.60 3.65 -29.84
N ASP A 157 -42.42 4.24 -29.93
CA ASP A 157 -42.13 5.67 -29.78
C ASP A 157 -42.34 6.35 -28.42
N VAL A 158 -41.39 6.16 -27.51
CA VAL A 158 -40.88 7.21 -26.59
C VAL A 158 -39.59 6.71 -25.92
N ASN A 159 -38.42 6.86 -26.57
CA ASN A 159 -37.12 7.08 -25.87
C ASN A 159 -35.85 7.04 -26.75
N ALA A 160 -35.93 7.20 -28.08
CA ALA A 160 -34.72 7.24 -28.90
C ALA A 160 -33.79 8.43 -28.56
N LYS A 161 -34.33 9.57 -28.08
CA LYS A 161 -33.54 10.74 -27.65
C LYS A 161 -32.78 10.52 -26.33
N SER A 162 -33.28 9.67 -25.43
CA SER A 162 -32.67 9.43 -24.11
C SER A 162 -31.39 8.60 -24.18
N ARG A 163 -31.25 7.72 -25.19
CA ARG A 163 -30.06 6.86 -25.32
C ARG A 163 -28.83 7.60 -25.85
N GLU A 164 -29.03 8.54 -26.77
CA GLU A 164 -27.95 9.32 -27.36
C GLU A 164 -27.43 10.36 -26.36
N GLU A 165 -28.32 10.99 -25.59
CA GLU A 165 -27.96 11.85 -24.45
C GLU A 165 -27.24 11.07 -23.34
N GLN A 166 -27.72 9.87 -22.96
CA GLN A 166 -27.03 9.02 -21.97
C GLN A 166 -25.65 8.54 -22.46
N GLN A 167 -25.47 8.33 -23.76
CA GLN A 167 -24.16 7.99 -24.33
C GLN A 167 -23.22 9.19 -24.37
N ALA A 168 -23.74 10.39 -24.65
CA ALA A 168 -22.97 11.63 -24.62
C ALA A 168 -22.51 11.99 -23.19
N GLU A 169 -23.41 11.90 -22.19
CA GLU A 169 -23.07 12.15 -20.78
C GLU A 169 -22.02 11.16 -20.26
N ARG A 170 -22.11 9.89 -20.66
CA ARG A 170 -21.11 8.88 -20.29
C ARG A 170 -19.75 9.14 -20.94
N GLY A 171 -19.74 9.63 -22.19
CA GLY A 171 -18.52 10.05 -22.87
C GLY A 171 -17.84 11.24 -22.20
N ASP A 172 -18.62 12.25 -21.81
CA ASP A 172 -18.14 13.44 -21.11
C ASP A 172 -17.57 13.11 -19.72
N LEU A 173 -18.25 12.22 -18.97
CA LEU A 173 -17.76 11.74 -17.67
C LEU A 173 -16.40 11.02 -17.79
N LEU A 174 -16.25 10.16 -18.80
CA LEU A 174 -14.98 9.45 -19.04
C LEU A 174 -13.86 10.41 -19.46
N LEU A 175 -14.18 11.46 -20.22
CA LEU A 175 -13.20 12.48 -20.60
C LEU A 175 -12.70 13.25 -19.36
N ARG A 176 -13.62 13.66 -18.48
CA ARG A 176 -13.28 14.34 -17.21
C ARG A 176 -12.42 13.47 -16.31
N GLN A 177 -12.75 12.18 -16.19
CA GLN A 177 -11.92 11.23 -15.42
C GLN A 177 -10.49 11.12 -15.99
N ARG A 178 -10.35 11.08 -17.32
CA ARG A 178 -9.03 11.00 -17.97
C ARG A 178 -8.21 12.28 -17.76
N ASP A 179 -8.85 13.44 -17.80
CA ASP A 179 -8.18 14.73 -17.61
C ASP A 179 -7.80 14.94 -16.13
N GLU A 180 -8.63 14.51 -15.19
CA GLU A 180 -8.27 14.47 -13.76
C GLU A 180 -7.10 13.53 -13.50
N GLU A 181 -7.08 12.34 -14.10
CA GLU A 181 -5.97 11.40 -13.95
C GLU A 181 -4.66 11.99 -14.52
N ARG A 182 -4.73 12.67 -15.68
CA ARG A 182 -3.58 13.40 -16.24
C ARG A 182 -3.12 14.53 -15.33
N ARG A 183 -4.04 15.25 -14.69
CA ARG A 183 -3.67 16.33 -13.75
C ARG A 183 -3.00 15.76 -12.51
N ARG A 184 -3.55 14.69 -11.92
CA ARG A 184 -2.96 13.99 -10.77
C ARG A 184 -1.56 13.46 -11.08
N LYS A 185 -1.37 12.80 -12.23
CA LYS A 185 -0.06 12.33 -12.68
C LYS A 185 0.94 13.47 -12.86
N LYS A 186 0.49 14.63 -13.37
CA LYS A 186 1.35 15.81 -13.51
C LYS A 186 1.74 16.40 -12.15
N GLU A 187 0.78 16.53 -11.23
CA GLU A 187 1.01 17.01 -9.85
C GLU A 187 1.96 16.08 -9.09
N GLU A 188 1.80 14.76 -9.23
CA GLU A 188 2.68 13.76 -8.63
C GLU A 188 4.11 13.85 -9.20
N GLN A 189 4.24 13.97 -10.53
CA GLN A 189 5.54 14.13 -11.17
C GLN A 189 6.25 15.44 -10.77
N GLU A 190 5.51 16.53 -10.55
CA GLU A 190 6.06 17.78 -10.02
C GLU A 190 6.48 17.64 -8.57
N ARG A 191 5.70 16.95 -7.73
CA ARG A 191 6.05 16.66 -6.34
C ARG A 191 7.34 15.83 -6.25
N GLU A 192 7.46 14.77 -7.04
CA GLU A 192 8.69 13.96 -7.09
C GLU A 192 9.91 14.79 -7.55
N LYS A 193 9.73 15.70 -8.51
CA LYS A 193 10.80 16.61 -8.96
C LYS A 193 11.21 17.57 -7.85
N GLN A 194 10.27 18.12 -7.11
CA GLN A 194 10.55 18.99 -5.96
C GLN A 194 11.27 18.24 -4.86
N GLU A 195 10.83 17.02 -4.51
CA GLU A 195 11.47 16.19 -3.50
C GLU A 195 12.91 15.80 -3.90
N ARG A 196 13.13 15.42 -5.16
CA ARG A 196 14.48 15.18 -5.69
C ARG A 196 15.36 16.43 -5.67
N MET A 197 14.80 17.60 -5.94
CA MET A 197 15.55 18.85 -5.87
C MET A 197 15.92 19.19 -4.43
N GLN A 198 14.98 19.05 -3.50
CA GLN A 198 15.20 19.29 -2.08
C GLN A 198 16.29 18.37 -1.52
N LYS A 199 16.19 17.07 -1.80
CA LYS A 199 17.21 16.10 -1.39
C LYS A 199 18.61 16.48 -1.88
N ARG A 200 18.74 16.97 -3.12
CA ARG A 200 20.04 17.42 -3.66
C ARG A 200 20.58 18.67 -2.97
N LEU A 201 19.71 19.52 -2.43
CA LEU A 201 20.13 20.68 -1.64
C LEU A 201 20.62 20.23 -0.26
N ASP A 202 19.88 19.32 0.37
CA ASP A 202 20.24 18.77 1.68
C ASP A 202 21.58 18.01 1.61
N ASP A 203 21.76 17.13 0.62
CA ASP A 203 23.02 16.41 0.38
C ASP A 203 24.20 17.39 0.13
N ARG A 204 23.94 18.52 -0.53
CA ARG A 204 24.95 19.56 -0.79
C ARG A 204 25.31 20.33 0.47
N GLU A 205 24.33 20.62 1.32
CA GLU A 205 24.57 21.29 2.61
C GLU A 205 25.34 20.38 3.56
N GLU A 206 24.97 19.11 3.64
CA GLU A 206 25.69 18.10 4.44
C GLU A 206 27.15 17.97 3.98
N ALA A 207 27.38 17.85 2.66
CA ALA A 207 28.72 17.81 2.11
C ALA A 207 29.54 19.08 2.40
N ALA A 208 28.89 20.25 2.49
CA ALA A 208 29.56 21.49 2.88
C ALA A 208 29.96 21.48 4.36
N ARG A 209 29.07 21.02 5.26
CA ARG A 209 29.35 20.88 6.70
C ARG A 209 30.52 19.93 6.95
N VAL A 210 30.53 18.77 6.30
CA VAL A 210 31.63 17.79 6.42
C VAL A 210 32.96 18.38 5.97
N ARG A 211 32.98 19.15 4.87
CA ARG A 211 34.20 19.82 4.40
C ARG A 211 34.70 20.90 5.36
N GLU A 212 33.79 21.63 6.00
CA GLU A 212 34.14 22.64 6.98
C GLU A 212 34.72 22.01 8.25
N GLU A 213 34.11 20.94 8.74
CA GLU A 213 34.60 20.18 9.89
C GLU A 213 36.01 19.61 9.64
N GLN A 214 36.23 18.97 8.49
CA GLN A 214 37.56 18.49 8.09
C GLN A 214 38.60 19.61 8.03
N ARG A 215 38.20 20.82 7.62
CA ARG A 215 39.10 21.98 7.56
C ARG A 215 39.48 22.45 8.96
N LEU A 216 38.53 22.49 9.90
CA LEU A 216 38.78 22.85 11.29
C LEU A 216 39.65 21.81 12.00
N GLU A 217 39.41 20.52 11.76
CA GLU A 217 40.25 19.43 12.28
C GLU A 217 41.69 19.52 11.76
N ALA A 218 41.86 19.76 10.46
CA ALA A 218 43.19 19.96 9.87
C ALA A 218 43.91 21.18 10.44
N GLN A 219 43.17 22.25 10.78
CA GLN A 219 43.75 23.43 11.43
C GLN A 219 44.18 23.12 12.86
N ARG A 220 43.35 22.44 13.66
CA ARG A 220 43.69 22.00 15.02
C ARG A 220 44.95 21.15 15.04
N LYS A 221 45.04 20.16 14.14
CA LYS A 221 46.22 19.30 14.02
C LYS A 221 47.50 20.10 13.71
N ARG A 222 47.40 21.11 12.84
CA ARG A 222 48.55 22.00 12.56
C ARG A 222 48.95 22.87 13.74
N GLU A 223 48.00 23.28 14.59
CA GLU A 223 48.29 24.03 15.82
C GLU A 223 48.96 23.13 16.87
N GLU A 224 48.46 21.91 17.05
CA GLU A 224 49.07 20.88 17.90
C GLU A 224 50.51 20.55 17.44
N ASP A 225 50.73 20.33 16.14
CA ASP A 225 52.06 20.07 15.59
C ASP A 225 53.04 21.24 15.85
N LYS A 226 52.56 22.49 15.75
CA LYS A 226 53.35 23.69 16.07
C LYS A 226 53.70 23.77 17.55
N GLU A 227 52.75 23.42 18.42
CA GLU A 227 52.96 23.40 19.87
C GLU A 227 53.98 22.33 20.27
N VAL A 228 53.87 21.12 19.71
CA VAL A 228 54.85 20.04 19.91
C VAL A 228 56.25 20.49 19.48
N GLN A 229 56.39 21.08 18.28
CA GLN A 229 57.68 21.60 17.81
C GLN A 229 58.24 22.71 18.71
N ARG A 230 57.38 23.55 19.28
CA ARG A 230 57.80 24.59 20.23
C ARG A 230 58.34 23.97 21.52
N LEU A 231 57.61 23.01 22.10
CA LEU A 231 58.02 22.30 23.31
C LEU A 231 59.33 21.53 23.11
N GLU A 232 59.53 20.90 21.95
CA GLU A 232 60.79 20.23 21.61
C GLU A 232 61.97 21.21 21.54
N ARG A 233 61.77 22.40 20.97
CA ARG A 233 62.80 23.45 20.93
C ARG A 233 63.15 23.93 22.34
N GLU A 234 62.15 24.18 23.19
CA GLU A 234 62.34 24.57 24.59
C GLU A 234 63.06 23.46 25.40
N ARG A 235 62.77 22.19 25.13
CA ARG A 235 63.48 21.06 25.74
C ARG A 235 64.95 20.99 25.29
N ARG A 236 65.23 21.19 24.00
CA ARG A 236 66.61 21.20 23.49
C ARG A 236 67.42 22.36 24.06
N THR A 237 66.84 23.55 24.18
CA THR A 237 67.54 24.71 24.77
C THR A 237 67.84 24.50 26.25
N THR A 238 66.91 23.93 27.02
CA THR A 238 67.13 23.61 28.45
C THR A 238 68.20 22.53 28.64
N GLU A 239 68.23 21.48 27.81
CA GLU A 239 69.30 20.47 27.82
C GLU A 239 70.69 21.07 27.53
N ILE A 240 70.79 21.99 26.55
CA ILE A 240 72.05 22.68 26.22
C ILE A 240 72.54 23.54 27.39
N LEU A 241 71.65 24.29 28.05
CA LEU A 241 72.01 25.12 29.20
C LEU A 241 72.51 24.25 30.37
N ARG A 242 71.81 23.15 30.67
CA ARG A 242 72.20 22.19 31.72
C ARG A 242 73.57 21.56 31.44
N SER A 243 73.86 21.23 30.18
CA SER A 243 75.18 20.71 29.79
C SER A 243 76.30 21.72 29.94
N LYS A 244 76.04 23.03 29.78
CA LYS A 244 77.05 24.09 29.97
C LYS A 244 77.37 24.32 31.45
N GLU A 245 76.37 24.27 32.33
CA GLU A 245 76.58 24.39 33.78
C GLU A 245 77.40 23.24 34.37
N GLY A 246 77.18 22.01 33.89
CA GLY A 246 77.96 20.84 34.31
C GLY A 246 79.44 20.85 33.87
N ARG A 247 79.82 21.68 32.88
CA ARG A 247 81.23 21.88 32.47
C ARG A 247 81.92 23.00 33.24
N ARG A 248 81.19 23.90 33.90
CA ARG A 248 81.76 25.00 34.69
C ARG A 248 82.15 24.59 36.12
N THR A 249 81.71 23.41 36.55
CA THR A 249 81.88 22.88 37.91
C THR A 249 82.92 21.76 38.01
N LYS A 250 83.63 21.46 36.90
CA LYS A 250 84.81 20.61 36.85
C LYS A 250 86.02 21.46 36.48
#